data_AF-A0A0M0JIV5-F1
#
_entry.id   AF-A0A0M0JIV5-F1
#
_cell.length_a   1.000
_cell.length_b   1.000
_cell.length_c   1.000
_cell.angle_alpha   90.00
_cell.angle_beta   90.00
_cell.angle_gamma   90.00
#
_symmetry.space_group_name_H-M   'P 1'
#
loop_
_entity.id
_entity.type
_entity.pdbx_description
1 polymer ?
#
loop_
_entity_poly.entity_id
_entity_poly.type
_entity_poly.pdbx_seq_one_letter_code
_entity_poly.pdbx_strand_id
1 'polypeptide(L)'
;MMAGAGSANAEAEPASQPIRNAAQADLGDGEQFTLTPEKLSAIAELNSKLKAIAPLLASVPVFTAAVGNGTSPLTVPTEDGQKLCYFFTERVDAEAFLSAVQENTKLELKATIIGVSLADIIAAYTTPEAQAARETFVIIPTMAEVAAARHIMRASGKAEAEQPALGPGSGLVPVFWCEALAVQTASGKQRKVLFLRLQDLRQMWEGLTDARKEQGEVDAMPEGPTVQVSDLQTMADLLVASNKTDDVMFLPSSNALKNARASQARPRGGGSAGPSDGPTGATGADESAAAADAAAVDDAGADASDDGASEIGVDGFEGDEEDGATL
;
A
#
# COMPACT_ATOMS: atom_id res chain seq x y z
N MET A 1 20.51 66.01 30.47
CA MET A 1 19.45 65.14 31.01
C MET A 1 18.52 64.81 29.84
N MET A 2 18.79 63.72 29.12
CA MET A 2 18.38 62.33 29.35
C MET A 2 16.94 62.03 28.86
N ALA A 3 16.88 61.18 27.82
CA ALA A 3 15.83 60.22 27.44
C ALA A 3 14.41 60.74 27.05
N GLY A 4 13.68 60.13 26.11
CA GLY A 4 13.93 58.91 25.36
C GLY A 4 12.85 58.71 24.29
N ALA A 5 13.25 58.10 23.17
CA ALA A 5 12.39 57.65 22.09
C ALA A 5 11.72 56.32 22.49
N GLY A 6 10.40 56.23 22.33
CA GLY A 6 9.65 54.99 22.46
C GLY A 6 9.29 54.45 21.08
N SER A 7 10.08 53.51 20.57
CA SER A 7 9.71 52.66 19.43
C SER A 7 8.70 51.61 19.89
N ALA A 8 7.50 51.63 19.33
CA ALA A 8 6.55 50.54 19.48
C ALA A 8 6.90 49.43 18.48
N ASN A 9 7.50 48.36 19.00
CA ASN A 9 7.71 47.10 18.30
C ASN A 9 6.37 46.35 18.32
N ALA A 10 5.71 46.23 17.18
CA ALA A 10 4.56 45.35 17.02
C ALA A 10 5.07 43.96 16.65
N GLU A 11 5.26 43.10 17.66
CA GLU A 11 5.41 41.66 17.47
C GLU A 11 4.11 41.12 16.86
N ALA A 12 4.20 40.70 15.60
CA ALA A 12 3.15 39.93 14.95
C ALA A 12 3.26 38.48 15.44
N GLU A 13 2.33 38.08 16.31
CA GLU A 13 2.10 36.68 16.64
C GLU A 13 1.74 35.89 15.36
N PRO A 14 2.34 34.73 15.08
CA PRO A 14 1.85 33.85 14.04
C PRO A 14 0.53 33.23 14.49
N ALA A 15 -0.56 33.68 13.87
CA ALA A 15 -1.88 33.09 14.01
C ALA A 15 -1.91 31.67 13.41
N SER A 16 -1.56 30.68 14.23
CA SER A 16 -1.84 29.27 13.96
C SER A 16 -3.34 29.02 14.09
N GLN A 17 -4.09 29.16 12.99
CA GLN A 17 -5.47 28.68 12.93
C GLN A 17 -5.49 27.20 12.52
N PRO A 18 -6.26 26.35 13.22
CA PRO A 18 -6.39 24.95 12.88
C PRO A 18 -7.23 24.77 11.60
N ILE A 19 -6.64 23.99 10.69
CA ILE A 19 -7.14 23.56 9.38
C ILE A 19 -8.58 23.03 9.50
N ARG A 20 -9.53 23.62 8.76
CA ARG A 20 -10.87 23.07 8.56
C ARG A 20 -11.01 22.66 7.11
N ASN A 21 -11.39 21.40 6.89
CA ASN A 21 -11.81 20.77 5.63
C ASN A 21 -10.73 20.05 4.80
N ALA A 22 -10.18 18.96 5.33
CA ALA A 22 -9.84 17.79 4.51
C ALA A 22 -10.06 16.54 5.37
N ALA A 23 -10.92 15.61 4.92
CA ALA A 23 -11.20 14.31 5.55
C ALA A 23 -11.86 14.30 6.95
N GLN A 24 -13.02 14.96 7.12
CA GLN A 24 -13.90 14.67 8.26
C GLN A 24 -14.63 13.33 8.04
N ALA A 25 -14.00 12.24 8.45
CA ALA A 25 -14.72 11.04 8.83
C ALA A 25 -15.10 11.20 10.31
N ASP A 26 -16.39 11.23 10.62
CA ASP A 26 -16.86 11.13 12.00
C ASP A 26 -16.48 9.74 12.53
N LEU A 27 -15.48 9.67 13.39
CA LEU A 27 -14.97 8.42 13.97
C LEU A 27 -15.84 7.92 15.13
N GLY A 28 -17.00 8.54 15.37
CA GLY A 28 -17.96 8.15 16.42
C GLY A 28 -17.61 8.68 17.80
N ASP A 29 -16.38 9.18 18.00
CA ASP A 29 -15.87 9.65 19.29
C ASP A 29 -15.76 11.19 19.36
N GLY A 30 -16.21 11.92 18.31
CA GLY A 30 -16.12 13.38 18.23
C GLY A 30 -14.70 13.95 18.05
N GLU A 31 -13.68 13.10 17.91
CA GLU A 31 -12.31 13.52 17.63
C GLU A 31 -12.16 13.99 16.18
N GLN A 32 -11.88 15.28 16.00
CA GLN A 32 -11.40 15.82 14.73
C GLN A 32 -9.94 15.44 14.56
N PHE A 33 -9.66 14.56 13.61
CA PHE A 33 -8.29 14.18 13.30
C PHE A 33 -7.64 15.23 12.39
N THR A 34 -6.79 16.06 12.97
CA THR A 34 -5.85 16.90 12.23
C THR A 34 -4.51 16.20 12.12
N LEU A 35 -4.10 15.88 10.90
CA LEU A 35 -2.75 15.43 10.54
C LEU A 35 -1.76 16.59 10.73
N THR A 36 -1.40 16.92 11.98
CA THR A 36 -0.35 17.93 12.23
C THR A 36 1.03 17.29 12.06
N PRO A 37 2.05 18.03 11.62
CA PRO A 37 3.42 17.53 11.51
C PRO A 37 3.93 16.84 12.78
N GLU A 38 3.54 17.32 13.97
CA GLU A 38 3.95 16.77 15.27
C GLU A 38 3.29 15.42 15.56
N LYS A 39 2.00 15.27 15.21
CA LYS A 39 1.31 13.97 15.30
C LYS A 39 1.87 12.97 14.28
N LEU A 40 2.30 13.48 13.13
CA LEU A 40 2.87 12.69 12.05
C LEU A 40 4.32 12.27 12.35
N SER A 41 5.10 13.10 13.04
CA SER A 41 6.45 12.74 13.51
C SER A 41 6.42 11.76 14.67
N ALA A 42 5.30 11.70 15.41
CA ALA A 42 5.05 10.68 16.43
C ALA A 42 4.53 9.35 15.86
N ILE A 43 4.26 9.27 14.55
CA ILE A 43 3.90 8.01 13.90
C ILE A 43 5.08 7.04 14.02
N ALA A 44 4.75 5.79 14.35
CA ALA A 44 5.72 4.72 14.59
C ALA A 44 6.81 4.67 13.52
N GLU A 45 8.08 4.65 13.96
CA GLU A 45 9.20 4.31 13.10
C GLU A 45 8.90 3.01 12.37
N LEU A 46 9.24 2.98 11.08
CA LEU A 46 8.93 1.84 10.24
C LEU A 46 9.63 0.60 10.78
N ASN A 47 8.84 -0.45 11.07
CA ASN A 47 9.41 -1.71 11.52
C ASN A 47 10.45 -2.23 10.51
N SER A 48 11.70 -2.39 10.96
CA SER A 48 12.82 -2.93 10.18
C SER A 48 12.51 -4.28 9.50
N LYS A 49 11.56 -5.06 10.05
CA LYS A 49 11.09 -6.33 9.49
C LYS A 49 10.28 -6.18 8.21
N LEU A 50 9.75 -4.98 7.90
CA LEU A 50 9.09 -4.72 6.62
C LEU A 50 10.02 -4.97 5.42
N LYS A 51 11.33 -4.78 5.60
CA LYS A 51 12.34 -5.11 4.58
C LYS A 51 12.31 -6.58 4.18
N ALA A 52 12.09 -7.48 5.13
CA ALA A 52 12.07 -8.92 4.87
C ALA A 52 10.83 -9.36 4.08
N ILE A 53 9.72 -8.64 4.21
CA ILE A 53 8.48 -8.92 3.47
C ILE A 53 8.26 -8.03 2.24
N ALA A 54 9.19 -7.12 1.94
CA ALA A 54 9.08 -6.19 0.81
C ALA A 54 8.77 -6.88 -0.53
N PRO A 55 9.33 -8.06 -0.88
CA PRO A 55 8.95 -8.76 -2.12
C PRO A 55 7.46 -9.12 -2.20
N LEU A 56 6.80 -9.39 -1.07
CA LEU A 56 5.36 -9.67 -1.01
C LEU A 56 4.50 -8.43 -1.24
N LEU A 57 5.09 -7.24 -1.06
CA LEU A 57 4.44 -5.94 -1.19
C LEU A 57 4.70 -5.27 -2.55
N ALA A 58 5.38 -5.96 -3.48
CA ALA A 58 5.71 -5.41 -4.80
C ALA A 58 4.47 -5.09 -5.66
N SER A 59 3.38 -5.82 -5.45
CA SER A 59 2.10 -5.59 -6.13
C SER A 59 1.24 -4.52 -5.46
N VAL A 60 1.67 -3.97 -4.32
CA VAL A 60 0.91 -2.99 -3.53
C VAL A 60 1.26 -1.57 -3.97
N PRO A 61 0.42 -0.88 -4.75
CA PRO A 61 0.65 0.52 -5.06
C PRO A 61 0.28 1.39 -3.86
N VAL A 62 1.08 2.43 -3.65
CA VAL A 62 0.78 3.55 -2.78
C VAL A 62 1.06 4.85 -3.53
N PHE A 63 0.50 5.95 -3.04
CA PHE A 63 0.50 7.23 -3.75
C PHE A 63 1.15 8.32 -2.94
N THR A 64 1.86 9.23 -3.60
CA THR A 64 2.47 10.38 -2.93
C THR A 64 2.39 11.62 -3.82
N ALA A 65 2.39 12.79 -3.20
CA ALA A 65 2.60 14.04 -3.89
C ALA A 65 4.10 14.20 -4.17
N ALA A 66 4.47 14.36 -5.44
CA ALA A 66 5.86 14.48 -5.85
C ALA A 66 6.12 15.78 -6.63
N VAL A 67 7.23 16.43 -6.30
CA VAL A 67 7.74 17.65 -6.95
C VAL A 67 8.80 17.31 -8.00
N GLY A 68 9.32 18.32 -8.70
CA GLY A 68 10.42 18.14 -9.66
C GLY A 68 10.01 17.35 -10.91
N ASN A 69 8.76 17.51 -11.37
CA ASN A 69 8.14 16.69 -12.42
C ASN A 69 7.92 15.21 -12.00
N GLY A 70 7.67 14.97 -10.71
CA GLY A 70 7.35 13.65 -10.19
C GLY A 70 8.58 12.80 -9.83
N THR A 71 9.74 13.41 -9.65
CA THR A 71 10.98 12.70 -9.33
C THR A 71 11.21 12.52 -7.84
N SER A 72 10.60 13.36 -7.00
CA SER A 72 10.90 13.40 -5.57
C SER A 72 9.63 13.58 -4.76
N PRO A 73 9.33 12.69 -3.79
CA PRO A 73 8.22 12.89 -2.85
C PRO A 73 8.33 14.24 -2.13
N LEU A 74 7.18 14.86 -1.87
CA LEU A 74 7.11 16.03 -1.02
C LEU A 74 7.49 15.61 0.40
N THR A 75 8.45 16.33 0.98
CA THR A 75 8.94 16.06 2.33
C THR A 75 8.53 17.17 3.28
N VAL A 76 8.24 16.80 4.52
CA VAL A 76 7.94 17.74 5.61
C VAL A 76 9.01 17.60 6.68
N PRO A 77 9.71 18.69 7.06
CA PRO A 77 10.65 18.64 8.16
C PRO A 77 9.91 18.43 9.48
N THR A 78 10.46 17.58 10.34
CA THR A 78 10.04 17.36 11.73
C THR A 78 10.84 18.25 12.67
N GLU A 79 10.37 18.44 13.91
CA GLU A 79 11.08 19.24 14.93
C GLU A 79 12.50 18.74 15.18
N ASP A 80 12.69 17.42 15.15
CA ASP A 80 13.99 16.79 15.34
C ASP A 80 14.92 16.95 14.13
N GLY A 81 14.45 17.48 13.01
CA GLY A 81 15.21 17.65 11.77
C GLY A 81 15.23 16.41 10.87
N GLN A 82 14.38 15.40 11.12
CA GLN A 82 14.08 14.37 10.12
C GLN A 82 13.18 14.94 9.01
N LYS A 83 13.28 14.38 7.81
CA LYS A 83 12.41 14.69 6.67
C LYS A 83 11.43 13.55 6.46
N LEU A 84 10.15 13.84 6.63
CA LEU A 84 9.09 12.84 6.55
C LEU A 84 8.38 12.89 5.18
N CYS A 85 8.21 11.73 4.56
CA CYS A 85 7.48 11.55 3.31
C CYS A 85 6.17 10.81 3.56
N TYR A 86 5.08 11.28 2.94
CA TYR A 86 3.75 10.68 3.09
C TYR A 86 3.40 9.81 1.90
N PHE A 87 3.01 8.57 2.17
CA PHE A 87 2.49 7.64 1.17
C PHE A 87 1.09 7.18 1.56
N PHE A 88 0.13 7.31 0.66
CA PHE A 88 -1.27 7.00 0.90
C PHE A 88 -1.63 5.68 0.25
N THR A 89 -2.44 4.85 0.92
CA THR A 89 -2.94 3.61 0.31
C THR A 89 -3.91 3.88 -0.83
N GLU A 90 -4.53 5.06 -0.87
CA GLU A 90 -5.45 5.48 -1.92
C GLU A 90 -5.03 6.81 -2.57
N ARG A 91 -5.25 6.90 -3.87
CA ARG A 91 -4.89 8.09 -4.67
C ARG A 91 -5.69 9.32 -4.25
N VAL A 92 -6.98 9.14 -3.97
CA VAL A 92 -7.89 10.24 -3.59
C VAL A 92 -7.43 10.94 -2.31
N ASP A 93 -6.86 10.20 -1.36
CA ASP A 93 -6.35 10.75 -0.11
C ASP A 93 -5.07 11.57 -0.36
N ALA A 94 -4.19 11.10 -1.26
CA ALA A 94 -3.01 11.85 -1.69
C ALA A 94 -3.40 13.17 -2.42
N GLU A 95 -4.45 13.14 -3.25
CA GLU A 95 -4.97 14.31 -3.95
C GLU A 95 -5.57 15.33 -2.97
N ALA A 96 -6.34 14.86 -1.98
CA ALA A 96 -6.88 15.69 -0.92
C ALA A 96 -5.75 16.33 -0.08
N PHE A 97 -4.72 15.56 0.26
CA PHE A 97 -3.53 16.06 0.96
C PHE A 97 -2.82 17.16 0.17
N LEU A 98 -2.54 16.94 -1.12
CA LEU A 98 -1.87 17.95 -1.95
C LEU A 98 -2.69 19.24 -2.05
N SER A 99 -4.02 19.11 -2.23
CA SER A 99 -4.92 20.26 -2.28
C SER A 99 -4.86 21.08 -0.99
N ALA A 100 -4.93 20.41 0.18
CA ALA A 100 -4.82 21.06 1.47
C ALA A 100 -3.46 21.77 1.67
N VAL A 101 -2.36 21.16 1.22
CA VAL A 101 -1.02 21.78 1.29
C VAL A 101 -0.96 23.04 0.41
N GLN A 102 -1.51 23.01 -0.80
CA GLN A 102 -1.54 24.17 -1.70
C GLN A 102 -2.38 25.32 -1.13
N GLU A 103 -3.54 25.01 -0.55
CA GLU A 103 -4.40 25.99 0.11
C GLU A 103 -3.72 26.66 1.31
N ASN A 104 -3.05 25.86 2.16
CA ASN A 104 -2.42 26.35 3.38
C ASN A 104 -1.15 27.17 3.11
N THR A 105 -0.33 26.76 2.15
CA THR A 105 0.95 27.45 1.87
C THR A 105 0.77 28.71 1.03
N LYS A 106 -0.38 28.85 0.33
CA LYS A 106 -0.60 29.86 -0.72
C LYS A 106 0.50 29.86 -1.80
N LEU A 107 1.25 28.76 -1.91
CA LEU A 107 2.30 28.56 -2.89
C LEU A 107 1.76 27.68 -4.01
N GLU A 108 2.01 28.09 -5.24
CA GLU A 108 1.76 27.24 -6.41
C GLU A 108 2.82 26.14 -6.45
N LEU A 109 2.57 25.05 -5.72
CA LEU A 109 3.41 23.87 -5.73
C LEU A 109 3.18 23.11 -7.04
N LYS A 110 4.22 23.07 -7.89
CA LYS A 110 4.28 22.19 -9.06
C LYS A 110 4.51 20.73 -8.64
N ALA A 111 3.52 20.18 -7.96
CA ALA A 111 3.49 18.80 -7.50
C ALA A 111 2.42 18.00 -8.25
N THR A 112 2.66 16.71 -8.39
CA THR A 112 1.73 15.78 -9.03
C THR A 112 1.61 14.51 -8.20
N ILE A 113 0.47 13.82 -8.26
CA ILE A 113 0.31 12.54 -7.58
C ILE A 113 0.87 11.42 -8.46
N ILE A 114 1.88 10.73 -7.93
CA ILE A 114 2.48 9.55 -8.55
C ILE A 114 2.11 8.29 -7.74
N GLY A 115 2.01 7.16 -8.43
CA GLY A 115 1.88 5.84 -7.82
C GLY A 115 3.23 5.11 -7.88
N VAL A 116 3.61 4.49 -6.76
CA VAL A 116 4.85 3.70 -6.62
C VAL A 116 4.52 2.41 -5.87
N SER A 117 5.36 1.37 -6.00
CA SER A 117 5.13 0.16 -5.21
C SER A 117 5.61 0.37 -3.77
N LEU A 118 4.92 -0.27 -2.83
CA LEU A 118 5.30 -0.23 -1.43
C LEU A 118 6.68 -0.89 -1.20
N ALA A 119 7.00 -1.93 -1.98
CA ALA A 119 8.32 -2.54 -1.96
C ALA A 119 9.44 -1.56 -2.33
N ASP A 120 9.24 -0.74 -3.37
CA ASP A 120 10.24 0.24 -3.82
C ASP A 120 10.50 1.32 -2.76
N ILE A 121 9.46 1.76 -2.05
CA ILE A 121 9.61 2.73 -0.96
C ILE A 121 10.39 2.10 0.20
N ILE A 122 10.02 0.90 0.63
CA ILE A 122 10.76 0.21 1.69
C ILE A 122 12.24 0.06 1.29
N ALA A 123 12.53 -0.30 0.05
CA ALA A 123 13.89 -0.39 -0.45
C ALA A 123 14.61 0.98 -0.42
N ALA A 124 13.97 2.05 -0.89
CA ALA A 124 14.56 3.38 -0.99
C ALA A 124 14.92 3.99 0.38
N TYR A 125 14.03 3.83 1.37
CA TYR A 125 14.18 4.45 2.69
C TYR A 125 14.89 3.56 3.72
N THR A 126 15.28 2.33 3.36
CA THR A 126 16.12 1.46 4.22
C THR A 126 17.60 1.49 3.83
N THR A 127 18.00 2.44 2.97
CA THR A 127 19.39 2.64 2.55
C THR A 127 20.20 3.45 3.57
N PRO A 128 21.51 3.24 3.68
CA PRO A 128 22.39 4.10 4.48
C PRO A 128 22.31 5.58 4.07
N GLU A 129 22.13 5.87 2.79
CA GLU A 129 22.01 7.21 2.24
C GLU A 129 20.75 7.92 2.78
N ALA A 130 19.60 7.25 2.78
CA ALA A 130 18.36 7.79 3.36
C ALA A 130 18.50 8.04 4.87
N GLN A 131 19.14 7.11 5.59
CA GLN A 131 19.42 7.27 7.03
C GLN A 131 20.33 8.47 7.31
N ALA A 132 21.40 8.63 6.53
CA ALA A 132 22.32 9.77 6.63
C ALA A 132 21.62 11.10 6.29
N ALA A 133 20.68 11.09 5.34
CA ALA A 133 19.84 12.24 5.00
C ALA A 133 18.71 12.50 6.02
N ARG A 134 18.56 11.63 7.03
CA ARG A 134 17.47 11.64 8.01
C ARG A 134 16.10 11.61 7.33
N GLU A 135 16.00 10.89 6.23
CA GLU A 135 14.78 10.72 5.46
C GLU A 135 14.04 9.48 5.92
N THR A 136 12.75 9.64 6.19
CA THR A 136 11.85 8.56 6.59
C THR A 136 10.50 8.73 5.90
N PHE A 137 9.62 7.75 6.06
CA PHE A 137 8.30 7.76 5.48
C PHE A 137 7.26 7.15 6.39
N VAL A 138 6.01 7.53 6.15
CA VAL A 138 4.83 6.94 6.78
C VAL A 138 3.83 6.51 5.73
N ILE A 139 3.10 5.45 6.04
CA ILE A 139 2.00 4.96 5.21
C ILE A 139 0.68 5.38 5.87
N ILE A 140 -0.14 6.08 5.12
CA ILE A 140 -1.42 6.60 5.56
C ILE A 140 -2.52 5.69 4.98
N PRO A 141 -3.17 4.85 5.81
CA PRO A 141 -4.33 4.08 5.38
C PRO A 141 -5.54 5.01 5.19
N THR A 142 -6.57 4.50 4.52
CA THR A 142 -7.85 5.23 4.52
C THR A 142 -8.50 5.18 5.90
N MET A 143 -9.16 6.27 6.27
CA MET A 143 -9.91 6.37 7.53
C MET A 143 -11.04 5.34 7.63
N ALA A 144 -11.64 4.97 6.50
CA ALA A 144 -12.70 3.97 6.44
C ALA A 144 -12.18 2.59 6.85
N GLU A 145 -10.99 2.21 6.39
CA GLU A 145 -10.38 0.92 6.77
C GLU A 145 -9.93 0.93 8.23
N VAL A 146 -9.41 2.04 8.75
CA VAL A 146 -9.09 2.17 10.19
C VAL A 146 -10.35 2.02 11.05
N ALA A 147 -11.45 2.69 10.69
CA ALA A 147 -12.72 2.58 11.41
C ALA A 147 -13.28 1.16 11.37
N ALA A 148 -13.22 0.50 10.21
CA ALA A 148 -13.66 -0.88 10.03
C ALA A 148 -12.83 -1.87 10.88
N ALA A 149 -11.50 -1.71 10.90
CA ALA A 149 -10.59 -2.49 11.72
C ALA A 149 -10.93 -2.36 13.22
N ARG A 150 -11.08 -1.12 13.72
CA ARG A 150 -11.49 -0.86 15.12
C ARG A 150 -12.83 -1.52 15.45
N HIS A 151 -13.79 -1.46 14.53
CA HIS A 151 -15.10 -2.07 14.75
C HIS A 151 -15.02 -3.58 14.88
N ILE A 152 -14.28 -4.25 13.99
CA ILE A 152 -14.08 -5.71 14.02
C ILE A 152 -13.34 -6.13 15.30
N MET A 153 -12.29 -5.40 15.68
CA MET A 153 -11.53 -5.71 16.90
C MET A 153 -12.38 -5.57 18.17
N ARG A 154 -13.21 -4.53 18.26
CA ARG A 154 -14.19 -4.37 19.36
C ARG A 154 -15.22 -5.51 19.37
N ALA A 155 -15.75 -5.90 18.21
CA ALA A 155 -16.70 -7.00 18.11
C ALA A 155 -16.09 -8.36 18.50
N SER A 156 -14.77 -8.54 18.32
CA SER A 156 -14.05 -9.76 18.71
C SER A 156 -13.76 -9.89 20.20
N GLY A 157 -14.16 -8.92 21.03
CA GLY A 157 -13.95 -8.95 22.48
C GLY A 157 -12.51 -8.73 22.92
N LYS A 158 -11.59 -8.36 22.00
CA LYS A 158 -10.23 -7.96 22.35
C LYS A 158 -10.28 -6.66 23.16
N ALA A 159 -9.76 -6.70 24.38
CA ALA A 159 -9.72 -5.54 25.28
C ALA A 159 -9.00 -4.38 24.60
N GLU A 160 -9.46 -3.15 24.81
CA GLU A 160 -8.89 -1.94 24.20
C GLU A 160 -7.37 -1.79 24.48
N ALA A 161 -6.90 -2.30 25.62
CA ALA A 161 -5.49 -2.35 26.00
C ALA A 161 -4.63 -3.37 25.20
N GLU A 162 -5.26 -4.35 24.55
CA GLU A 162 -4.59 -5.37 23.71
C GLU A 162 -4.68 -5.02 22.22
N GLN A 163 -5.37 -3.94 21.88
CA GLN A 163 -5.46 -3.49 20.50
C GLN A 163 -4.18 -2.70 20.19
N PRO A 164 -3.40 -3.06 19.15
CA PRO A 164 -2.48 -2.09 18.58
C PRO A 164 -3.28 -0.81 18.38
N ALA A 165 -2.69 0.34 18.74
CA ALA A 165 -3.34 1.62 18.60
C ALA A 165 -3.56 1.92 17.11
N LEU A 166 -4.52 1.24 16.48
CA LEU A 166 -5.03 1.49 15.14
C LEU A 166 -5.86 2.78 15.25
N GLY A 167 -5.13 3.86 15.42
CA GLY A 167 -5.65 5.21 15.43
C GLY A 167 -5.34 5.89 14.10
N PRO A 168 -6.10 6.92 13.75
CA PRO A 168 -5.79 7.77 12.60
C PRO A 168 -4.34 8.31 12.62
N GLY A 169 -3.80 8.53 13.83
CA GLY A 169 -2.47 9.08 14.06
C GLY A 169 -1.37 8.04 14.29
N SER A 170 -1.63 6.74 14.14
CA SER A 170 -0.59 5.73 14.38
C SER A 170 0.22 5.35 13.15
N GLY A 171 -0.25 5.73 11.95
CA GLY A 171 0.34 5.33 10.67
C GLY A 171 0.38 3.80 10.45
N LEU A 172 -0.36 3.05 11.27
CA LEU A 172 -0.49 1.61 11.14
C LEU A 172 -1.52 1.29 10.06
N VAL A 173 -1.11 0.53 9.05
CA VAL A 173 -1.97 0.14 7.94
C VAL A 173 -2.74 -1.12 8.33
N PRO A 174 -4.08 -1.09 8.40
CA PRO A 174 -4.87 -2.28 8.69
C PRO A 174 -4.71 -3.34 7.59
N VAL A 175 -4.65 -4.59 8.03
CA VAL A 175 -4.62 -5.79 7.18
C VAL A 175 -5.75 -6.72 7.62
N PHE A 176 -6.58 -7.10 6.66
CA PHE A 176 -7.75 -7.97 6.85
C PHE A 176 -7.51 -9.33 6.22
N TRP A 177 -7.99 -10.42 6.83
CA TRP A 177 -8.01 -11.73 6.20
C TRP A 177 -9.17 -12.59 6.69
N CYS A 178 -9.44 -13.67 5.97
CA CYS A 178 -10.41 -14.69 6.37
C CYS A 178 -9.78 -16.06 6.14
N GLU A 179 -9.85 -16.96 7.11
CA GLU A 179 -9.22 -18.29 7.04
C GLU A 179 -9.76 -19.16 5.90
N ALA A 180 -11.03 -18.95 5.52
CA ALA A 180 -11.65 -19.66 4.41
C ALA A 180 -11.30 -19.09 3.02
N LEU A 181 -10.57 -17.96 2.96
CA LEU A 181 -10.07 -17.38 1.71
C LEU A 181 -8.58 -17.71 1.52
N ALA A 182 -8.31 -18.56 0.54
CA ALA A 182 -6.98 -18.86 0.06
C ALA A 182 -6.97 -18.91 -1.46
N VAL A 183 -5.83 -18.57 -2.06
CA VAL A 183 -5.62 -18.73 -3.51
C VAL A 183 -4.59 -19.82 -3.76
N GLN A 184 -4.79 -20.57 -4.83
CA GLN A 184 -3.82 -21.53 -5.31
C GLN A 184 -2.87 -20.86 -6.30
N THR A 185 -1.57 -20.97 -6.07
CA THR A 185 -0.54 -20.51 -7.02
C THR A 185 -0.45 -21.45 -8.21
N ALA A 186 0.23 -21.03 -9.28
CA ALA A 186 0.51 -21.89 -10.44
C ALA A 186 1.25 -23.19 -10.06
N SER A 187 2.01 -23.18 -8.97
CA SER A 187 2.69 -24.36 -8.42
C SER A 187 1.78 -25.27 -7.57
N GLY A 188 0.48 -24.98 -7.48
CA GLY A 188 -0.47 -25.74 -6.68
C GLY A 188 -0.47 -25.41 -5.19
N LYS A 189 0.42 -24.54 -4.71
CA LYS A 189 0.50 -24.14 -3.29
C LYS A 189 -0.65 -23.20 -2.93
N GLN A 190 -1.34 -23.48 -1.82
CA GLN A 190 -2.33 -22.57 -1.26
C GLN A 190 -1.67 -21.46 -0.46
N ARG A 191 -2.11 -20.22 -0.66
CA ARG A 191 -1.65 -19.04 0.08
C ARG A 191 -2.83 -18.28 0.66
N LYS A 192 -2.70 -17.84 1.91
CA LYS A 192 -3.67 -16.93 2.55
C LYS A 192 -3.61 -15.57 1.87
N VAL A 193 -4.78 -14.97 1.67
CA VAL A 193 -4.88 -13.64 1.07
C VAL A 193 -5.03 -12.60 2.17
N LEU A 194 -4.12 -11.62 2.17
CA LEU A 194 -4.11 -10.49 3.08
C LEU A 194 -4.57 -9.24 2.33
N PHE A 195 -5.65 -8.62 2.78
CA PHE A 195 -6.28 -7.49 2.11
C PHE A 195 -5.96 -6.18 2.83
N LEU A 196 -5.70 -5.13 2.08
CA LEU A 196 -5.57 -3.77 2.61
C LEU A 196 -6.93 -3.04 2.72
N ARG A 197 -7.98 -3.64 2.17
CA ARG A 197 -9.35 -3.13 2.24
C ARG A 197 -10.35 -4.22 2.59
N LEU A 198 -11.23 -3.93 3.54
CA LEU A 198 -12.29 -4.83 3.94
C LEU A 198 -13.28 -5.10 2.80
N GLN A 199 -13.55 -4.09 1.97
CA GLN A 199 -14.46 -4.24 0.84
C GLN A 199 -13.96 -5.26 -0.18
N ASP A 200 -12.66 -5.27 -0.48
CA ASP A 200 -12.07 -6.22 -1.44
C ASP A 200 -12.14 -7.66 -0.90
N LEU A 201 -11.97 -7.86 0.42
CA LEU A 201 -12.18 -9.15 1.07
C LEU A 201 -13.63 -9.63 0.91
N ARG A 202 -14.60 -8.75 1.19
CA ARG A 202 -16.03 -9.08 1.10
C ARG A 202 -16.43 -9.43 -0.33
N GLN A 203 -15.92 -8.70 -1.32
CA GLN A 203 -16.18 -8.99 -2.74
C GLN A 203 -15.59 -10.34 -3.15
N MET A 204 -14.37 -10.66 -2.71
CA MET A 204 -13.78 -11.98 -2.98
C MET A 204 -14.58 -13.10 -2.31
N TRP A 205 -15.08 -12.88 -1.09
CA TRP A 205 -15.96 -13.83 -0.39
C TRP A 205 -17.27 -14.07 -1.15
N GLU A 206 -17.92 -13.00 -1.60
CA GLU A 206 -19.17 -13.07 -2.37
C GLU A 206 -18.95 -13.85 -3.67
N GLY A 207 -17.92 -13.51 -4.45
CA GLY A 207 -17.59 -14.22 -5.68
C GLY A 207 -17.28 -15.71 -5.46
N LEU A 208 -16.58 -16.06 -4.37
CA LEU A 208 -16.35 -17.47 -4.02
C LEU A 208 -17.65 -18.19 -3.64
N THR A 209 -18.53 -17.52 -2.89
CA THR A 209 -19.83 -18.06 -2.48
C THR A 209 -20.70 -18.35 -3.69
N ASP A 210 -20.75 -17.42 -4.64
CA ASP A 210 -21.56 -17.57 -5.85
C ASP A 210 -21.01 -18.69 -6.74
N ALA A 211 -19.69 -18.76 -6.94
CA ALA A 211 -19.07 -19.84 -7.71
C ALA A 211 -19.34 -21.24 -7.11
N ARG A 212 -19.35 -21.37 -5.77
CA ARG A 212 -19.69 -22.63 -5.09
C ARG A 212 -21.16 -23.00 -5.21
N LYS A 213 -22.06 -22.01 -5.14
CA LYS A 213 -23.50 -22.24 -5.38
C LYS A 213 -23.76 -22.75 -6.79
N GLU A 214 -23.07 -22.18 -7.79
CA GLU A 214 -23.15 -22.66 -9.18
C GLU A 214 -22.66 -24.12 -9.33
N GLN A 215 -21.75 -24.56 -8.47
CA GLN A 215 -21.25 -25.94 -8.39
C GLN A 215 -22.12 -26.88 -7.54
N GLY A 216 -23.20 -26.37 -6.94
CA GLY A 216 -24.11 -27.14 -6.08
C GLY A 216 -23.64 -27.31 -4.63
N GLU A 217 -22.60 -26.61 -4.19
CA GLU A 217 -22.04 -26.67 -2.83
C GLU A 217 -22.71 -25.66 -1.87
N VAL A 218 -24.05 -25.62 -1.85
CA VAL A 218 -24.82 -24.54 -1.19
C VAL A 218 -24.78 -24.62 0.34
N ASP A 219 -24.72 -25.82 0.92
CA ASP A 219 -24.87 -26.04 2.38
C ASP A 219 -23.55 -25.88 3.18
N ALA A 220 -22.42 -25.62 2.52
CA ALA A 220 -21.09 -25.68 3.15
C ALA A 220 -20.50 -24.32 3.58
N MET A 221 -21.15 -23.19 3.26
CA MET A 221 -20.59 -21.85 3.47
C MET A 221 -21.32 -21.08 4.58
N PRO A 222 -20.60 -20.44 5.51
CA PRO A 222 -21.23 -19.53 6.47
C PRO A 222 -21.82 -18.31 5.75
N GLU A 223 -22.81 -17.66 6.37
CA GLU A 223 -23.51 -16.49 5.80
C GLU A 223 -22.58 -15.31 5.49
N GLY A 224 -21.42 -15.23 6.16
CA GLY A 224 -20.42 -14.20 5.91
C GLY A 224 -19.01 -14.63 6.34
N PRO A 225 -17.99 -13.88 5.92
CA PRO A 225 -16.61 -14.18 6.26
C PRO A 225 -16.35 -13.86 7.73
N THR A 226 -15.70 -14.79 8.45
CA THR A 226 -15.09 -14.49 9.74
C THR A 226 -13.82 -13.69 9.50
N VAL A 227 -13.91 -12.37 9.59
CA VAL A 227 -12.80 -11.45 9.30
C VAL A 227 -11.89 -11.30 10.51
N GLN A 228 -10.60 -11.47 10.26
CA GLN A 228 -9.52 -11.20 11.20
C GLN A 228 -8.81 -9.90 10.81
N VAL A 229 -8.24 -9.23 11.81
CA VAL A 229 -7.61 -7.91 11.66
C VAL A 229 -6.28 -7.86 12.42
N SER A 230 -5.29 -7.26 11.78
CA SER A 230 -3.98 -6.89 12.31
C SER A 230 -3.54 -5.58 11.64
N ASP A 231 -2.41 -5.02 12.02
CA ASP A 231 -1.69 -4.04 11.21
C ASP A 231 -0.54 -4.67 10.42
N LEU A 232 -0.06 -3.96 9.41
CA LEU A 232 1.01 -4.38 8.51
C LEU A 232 2.35 -4.61 9.24
N GLN A 233 2.67 -3.84 10.28
CA GLN A 233 3.92 -4.00 11.02
C GLN A 233 3.89 -5.26 11.88
N THR A 234 2.81 -5.47 12.64
CA THR A 234 2.58 -6.70 13.41
C THR A 234 2.55 -7.94 12.50
N MET A 235 1.94 -7.82 11.31
CA MET A 235 1.92 -8.90 10.33
C MET A 235 3.34 -9.20 9.80
N ALA A 236 4.16 -8.18 9.55
CA ALA A 236 5.54 -8.37 9.15
C ALA A 236 6.34 -9.11 10.23
N ASP A 237 6.19 -8.72 11.50
CA ASP A 237 6.82 -9.41 12.63
C ASP A 237 6.41 -10.88 12.69
N LEU A 238 5.10 -11.15 12.63
CA LEU A 238 4.56 -12.50 12.71
C LEU A 238 5.07 -13.39 11.57
N LEU A 239 5.05 -12.89 10.33
CA LEU A 239 5.48 -13.65 9.15
C LEU A 239 6.98 -13.96 9.18
N VAL A 240 7.80 -13.00 9.61
CA VAL A 240 9.25 -13.20 9.74
C VAL A 240 9.56 -14.16 10.89
N ALA A 241 8.95 -13.97 12.06
CA ALA A 241 9.18 -14.81 13.23
C ALA A 241 8.76 -16.28 12.99
N SER A 242 7.70 -16.49 12.21
CA SER A 242 7.19 -17.82 11.88
C SER A 242 7.77 -18.44 10.60
N ASN A 243 8.60 -17.70 9.85
CA ASN A 243 9.11 -18.09 8.54
C ASN A 243 7.99 -18.50 7.54
N LYS A 244 6.88 -17.74 7.53
CA LYS A 244 5.67 -18.02 6.72
C LYS A 244 5.44 -17.04 5.58
N THR A 245 6.49 -16.35 5.12
CA THR A 245 6.38 -15.38 4.02
C THR A 245 5.87 -16.01 2.72
N ASP A 246 6.17 -17.29 2.48
CA ASP A 246 5.71 -18.01 1.29
C ASP A 246 4.27 -18.55 1.38
N ASP A 247 3.62 -18.41 2.54
CA ASP A 247 2.26 -18.92 2.81
C ASP A 247 1.19 -17.84 2.66
N VAL A 248 1.60 -16.60 2.37
CA VAL A 248 0.70 -15.46 2.27
C VAL A 248 0.93 -14.69 0.98
N MET A 249 -0.07 -13.89 0.62
CA MET A 249 0.07 -12.84 -0.38
C MET A 249 -0.72 -11.61 0.03
N PHE A 250 -0.19 -10.44 -0.30
CA PHE A 250 -0.92 -9.18 -0.15
C PHE A 250 -1.71 -8.88 -1.42
N LEU A 251 -3.02 -8.72 -1.27
CA LEU A 251 -3.88 -8.21 -2.31
C LEU A 251 -3.98 -6.68 -2.17
N PRO A 252 -3.51 -5.92 -3.16
CA PRO A 252 -3.66 -4.48 -3.17
C PRO A 252 -5.12 -4.08 -3.25
N SER A 253 -5.41 -2.83 -2.89
CA SER A 253 -6.72 -2.24 -3.13
C SER A 253 -7.08 -2.29 -4.62
N SER A 254 -8.30 -2.73 -4.93
CA SER A 254 -8.82 -2.72 -6.31
C SER A 254 -8.82 -1.30 -6.91
N ASN A 255 -9.10 -0.28 -6.08
CA ASN A 255 -9.08 1.12 -6.48
C ASN A 255 -7.65 1.60 -6.75
N ALA A 256 -6.72 1.24 -5.86
CA ALA A 256 -5.32 1.60 -6.00
C ALA A 256 -4.71 0.97 -7.28
N LEU A 257 -5.02 -0.30 -7.57
CA LEU A 257 -4.62 -0.95 -8.82
C LEU A 257 -5.16 -0.24 -10.07
N LYS A 258 -6.45 0.12 -10.08
CA LYS A 258 -7.07 0.86 -11.19
C LYS A 258 -6.34 2.19 -11.44
N ASN A 259 -6.04 2.92 -10.37
CA ASN A 259 -5.35 4.21 -10.43
C ASN A 259 -3.88 4.09 -10.89
N ALA A 260 -3.18 3.05 -10.43
CA ALA A 260 -1.80 2.77 -10.86
C ALA A 260 -1.73 2.45 -12.36
N ARG A 261 -2.64 1.60 -12.86
CA ARG A 261 -2.74 1.26 -14.29
C ARG A 261 -3.09 2.46 -15.17
N ALA A 262 -4.03 3.30 -14.72
CA ALA A 262 -4.39 4.53 -15.44
C ALA A 262 -3.20 5.50 -15.59
N SER A 263 -2.29 5.51 -14.62
CA SER A 263 -1.09 6.35 -14.65
C SER A 263 -0.02 5.81 -15.61
N GLN A 264 0.08 4.49 -15.76
CA GLN A 264 1.00 3.83 -16.71
C GLN A 264 0.51 3.91 -18.17
N ALA A 265 -0.81 3.92 -18.38
CA ALA A 265 -1.40 3.97 -19.71
C ALA A 265 -1.25 5.34 -20.40
N ARG A 266 -0.86 6.39 -19.67
CA ARG A 266 -0.63 7.71 -20.26
C ARG A 266 0.74 7.71 -20.95
N PRO A 267 0.82 7.82 -22.29
CA PRO A 267 2.10 7.90 -22.98
C PRO A 267 2.88 9.10 -22.44
N ARG A 268 4.13 8.88 -22.02
CA ARG A 268 5.06 9.89 -21.49
C ARG A 268 5.44 11.00 -22.49
N GLY A 269 4.75 11.11 -23.63
CA GLY A 269 5.15 11.94 -24.76
C GLY A 269 3.97 12.73 -25.32
N GLY A 270 3.97 14.03 -25.00
CA GLY A 270 3.16 15.04 -25.66
C GLY A 270 3.82 16.40 -25.51
N GLY A 271 5.15 16.46 -25.66
CA GLY A 271 5.81 17.74 -25.92
C GLY A 271 5.17 18.33 -27.17
N SER A 272 4.47 19.44 -27.01
CA SER A 272 3.87 20.21 -28.07
C SER A 272 4.97 20.72 -29.01
N ALA A 273 5.32 19.94 -30.04
CA ALA A 273 5.85 20.53 -31.26
C ALA A 273 4.67 21.27 -31.89
N GLY A 274 4.60 22.58 -31.64
CA GLY A 274 3.63 23.45 -32.29
C GLY A 274 3.77 23.35 -33.81
N PRO A 275 2.66 23.49 -34.56
CA PRO A 275 2.74 23.59 -36.01
C PRO A 275 3.53 24.85 -36.36
N SER A 276 4.71 24.65 -36.93
CA SER A 276 5.38 25.71 -37.68
C SER A 276 4.64 25.84 -38.99
N ASP A 277 3.86 26.90 -39.12
CA ASP A 277 3.32 27.35 -40.40
C ASP A 277 4.49 27.65 -41.35
N GLY A 278 4.61 26.84 -42.39
CA GLY A 278 5.54 27.02 -43.51
C GLY A 278 4.91 26.47 -44.80
N PRO A 279 4.72 27.29 -45.86
CA PRO A 279 3.85 26.95 -46.97
C PRO A 279 4.56 26.27 -48.16
N THR A 280 3.75 25.54 -48.95
CA THR A 280 3.84 25.24 -50.39
C THR A 280 4.82 24.20 -50.97
N GLY A 281 4.25 23.29 -51.79
CA GLY A 281 4.92 22.52 -52.85
C GLY A 281 4.58 21.02 -52.84
N ALA A 282 3.43 20.57 -53.35
CA ALA A 282 3.16 20.16 -54.74
C ALA A 282 3.69 18.75 -55.16
N THR A 283 2.73 17.91 -55.59
CA THR A 283 2.73 16.88 -56.67
C THR A 283 3.26 15.44 -56.48
N GLY A 284 2.42 14.48 -56.94
CA GLY A 284 2.71 13.09 -57.36
C GLY A 284 2.15 12.03 -56.40
N ALA A 285 1.00 11.37 -56.58
CA ALA A 285 0.44 10.52 -57.66
C ALA A 285 1.02 9.09 -57.73
N ASP A 286 0.11 8.11 -57.62
CA ASP A 286 0.17 6.67 -57.95
C ASP A 286 1.14 5.78 -57.13
N GLU A 287 0.88 4.51 -56.78
CA GLU A 287 0.15 3.43 -57.45
C GLU A 287 -0.08 2.26 -56.44
N SER A 288 -1.13 1.43 -56.64
CA SER A 288 -1.11 -0.07 -56.70
C SER A 288 -0.34 -0.90 -55.62
N ALA A 289 -0.75 -2.04 -55.03
CA ALA A 289 -1.87 -2.98 -55.15
C ALA A 289 -1.72 -4.10 -54.06
N ALA A 290 -2.76 -4.95 -53.95
CA ALA A 290 -2.78 -6.40 -53.67
C ALA A 290 -2.06 -6.96 -52.42
N ALA A 291 -2.73 -7.59 -51.44
CA ALA A 291 -3.42 -8.90 -51.44
C ALA A 291 -2.51 -10.14 -51.24
N ALA A 292 -3.10 -11.17 -50.59
CA ALA A 292 -2.62 -12.52 -50.24
C ALA A 292 -2.04 -12.65 -48.81
N ASP A 293 -2.57 -13.44 -47.87
CA ASP A 293 -3.10 -14.83 -47.83
C ASP A 293 -2.02 -15.87 -47.42
N ALA A 294 -2.49 -16.96 -46.78
CA ALA A 294 -1.83 -18.14 -46.18
C ALA A 294 -1.53 -18.02 -44.66
N ALA A 295 -2.14 -18.81 -43.74
CA ALA A 295 -2.13 -20.29 -43.59
C ALA A 295 -0.69 -20.83 -43.39
N ALA A 296 -0.31 -21.79 -42.55
CA ALA A 296 -0.94 -22.77 -41.67
C ALA A 296 0.21 -23.42 -40.83
N VAL A 297 -0.14 -23.96 -39.66
CA VAL A 297 0.24 -25.30 -39.11
C VAL A 297 1.69 -25.83 -39.24
N ASP A 298 2.30 -26.19 -38.11
CA ASP A 298 2.97 -27.48 -37.77
C ASP A 298 3.67 -27.30 -36.40
N ASP A 299 3.42 -28.12 -35.38
CA ASP A 299 3.75 -29.55 -35.18
C ASP A 299 5.17 -29.77 -34.62
N ALA A 300 5.28 -30.84 -33.80
CA ALA A 300 6.42 -31.34 -33.02
C ALA A 300 6.69 -30.63 -31.66
N GLY A 301 6.70 -31.28 -30.50
CA GLY A 301 6.85 -32.70 -30.18
C GLY A 301 8.25 -32.98 -29.60
N ALA A 302 8.34 -33.17 -28.28
CA ALA A 302 9.39 -33.88 -27.52
C ALA A 302 9.04 -33.65 -26.03
N ASP A 303 8.46 -34.59 -25.28
CA ASP A 303 8.95 -35.90 -24.88
C ASP A 303 10.35 -35.85 -24.23
N ALA A 304 10.35 -35.84 -22.90
CA ALA A 304 11.47 -36.20 -22.04
C ALA A 304 10.91 -36.55 -20.66
N SER A 305 10.53 -37.81 -20.50
CA SER A 305 10.56 -38.54 -19.25
C SER A 305 11.98 -38.52 -18.66
N ASP A 306 12.12 -38.14 -17.39
CA ASP A 306 13.30 -38.51 -16.60
C ASP A 306 12.86 -38.95 -15.20
N ASP A 307 13.14 -40.23 -14.95
CA ASP A 307 12.95 -40.98 -13.72
C ASP A 307 14.01 -40.56 -12.70
N GLY A 308 13.60 -40.25 -11.47
CA GLY A 308 14.50 -39.85 -10.41
C GLY A 308 13.99 -40.19 -9.02
N ALA A 309 13.61 -41.45 -8.79
CA ALA A 309 13.34 -41.98 -7.46
C ALA A 309 14.63 -41.97 -6.62
N SER A 310 14.66 -41.16 -5.57
CA SER A 310 15.67 -41.25 -4.51
C SER A 310 14.99 -41.69 -3.23
N GLU A 311 15.13 -42.98 -2.91
CA GLU A 311 14.90 -43.51 -1.56
C GLU A 311 15.88 -42.83 -0.60
N ILE A 312 15.35 -42.11 0.38
CA ILE A 312 16.12 -41.72 1.57
C ILE A 312 15.57 -42.57 2.71
N GLY A 313 16.32 -43.63 3.03
CA GLY A 313 16.17 -44.37 4.27
C GLY A 313 16.57 -43.47 5.44
N VAL A 314 15.72 -43.42 6.45
CA VAL A 314 16.08 -42.87 7.76
C VAL A 314 15.91 -43.99 8.76
N ASP A 315 17.06 -44.41 9.28
CA ASP A 315 17.22 -45.41 10.32
C ASP A 315 16.45 -45.04 11.59
N GLY A 316 15.99 -46.09 12.27
CA GLY A 316 15.25 -46.02 13.51
C GLY A 316 16.05 -45.39 14.64
N PHE A 317 15.34 -44.64 15.47
CA PHE A 317 15.79 -44.26 16.80
C PHE A 317 14.78 -44.85 17.79
N GLU A 318 15.18 -45.98 18.38
CA GLU A 318 14.57 -46.58 19.56
C GLU A 318 14.71 -45.64 20.76
N GLY A 319 13.67 -45.63 21.59
CA GLY A 319 13.50 -44.65 22.65
C GLY A 319 14.29 -44.91 23.93
N ASP A 320 14.08 -43.99 24.86
CA ASP A 320 14.15 -44.27 26.29
C ASP A 320 12.99 -43.52 26.96
N GLU A 321 12.08 -44.30 27.52
CA GLU A 321 11.15 -43.89 28.58
C GLU A 321 12.00 -43.67 29.84
N GLU A 322 11.93 -42.47 30.44
CA GLU A 322 12.34 -42.32 31.84
C GLU A 322 11.18 -41.78 32.67
N ASP A 323 10.76 -42.65 33.59
CA ASP A 323 9.78 -42.47 34.63
C ASP A 323 10.13 -41.31 35.59
N GLY A 324 9.08 -40.58 35.99
CA GLY A 324 8.80 -40.33 37.40
C GLY A 324 9.61 -39.27 38.16
N ALA A 325 8.92 -38.19 38.56
CA ALA A 325 8.84 -37.82 39.97
C ALA A 325 7.77 -36.75 40.23
N THR A 326 6.76 -37.15 40.98
CA THR A 326 5.95 -36.32 41.88
C THR A 326 6.80 -35.59 42.93
N LEU A 327 6.65 -34.28 43.06
CA LEU A 327 6.12 -33.56 44.24
C LEU A 327 6.09 -32.05 43.96
#